data_AF-A0A2E8VBG8-F1
#
_entry.id   AF-A0A2E8VBG8-F1
#
_cell.length_a   1.000
_cell.length_b   1.000
_cell.length_c   1.000
_cell.angle_alpha   90.00
_cell.angle_beta   90.00
_cell.angle_gamma   90.00
#
_symmetry.space_group_name_H-M   'P 1'
#
loop_
_entity.id
_entity.type
_entity.pdbx_description
1 polymer ?
#
loop_
_entity_poly.entity_id
_entity_poly.type
_entity_poly.pdbx_seq_one_letter_code
_entity_poly.pdbx_strand_id
1 'polypeptide(L)' 'MFSLPLLISAIGPWQIVLVVVVVLLLFGGRKIPELMRGLGSGIKEFKNASKEEAKETKEKE' A
#
# COMPACT_ATOMS: atom_id res chain seq x y z
N MET A 1 -1.96 17.99 -34.54
CA MET A 1 -3.03 17.15 -33.96
C MET A 1 -2.33 15.98 -33.26
N PHE A 2 -1.98 16.19 -31.99
CA PHE A 2 -1.21 15.26 -31.17
C PHE A 2 -2.17 14.15 -30.77
N SER A 3 -2.06 12.97 -31.39
CA SER A 3 -2.96 11.85 -31.11
C SER A 3 -2.80 11.40 -29.67
N LEU A 4 -3.77 11.81 -28.85
CA LEU A 4 -3.94 11.52 -27.44
C LEU A 4 -4.61 10.16 -27.08
N PRO A 5 -4.83 9.14 -27.96
CA PRO A 5 -5.46 7.89 -27.53
C PRO A 5 -4.48 6.74 -27.20
N LEU A 6 -3.16 6.98 -27.16
CA LEU A 6 -2.18 5.96 -26.74
C LEU A 6 -2.00 5.87 -25.21
N LEU A 7 -2.48 6.87 -24.47
CA LEU A 7 -2.25 7.01 -23.04
C LEU A 7 -3.03 6.00 -22.19
N ILE A 8 -4.15 5.48 -22.69
CA ILE A 8 -5.04 4.59 -21.93
C ILE A 8 -4.86 3.13 -22.38
N SER A 9 -4.59 2.90 -23.67
CA SER A 9 -4.48 1.54 -24.22
C SER A 9 -3.11 0.88 -23.98
N ALA A 10 -2.13 1.64 -23.52
CA ALA A 10 -0.77 1.16 -23.27
C ALA A 10 -0.31 1.46 -21.84
N ILE A 11 -1.18 1.40 -20.83
CA ILE A 11 -0.72 1.39 -19.42
C ILE A 11 -0.04 0.04 -19.18
N GLY A 12 1.18 -0.07 -19.69
CA GLY A 12 2.03 -1.23 -19.55
C GLY A 12 2.85 -1.14 -18.27
N PRO A 13 3.65 -2.18 -18.00
CA PRO A 13 4.58 -2.21 -16.86
C PRO A 13 5.50 -0.98 -16.81
N TRP A 14 5.79 -0.39 -17.97
CA TRP A 14 6.71 0.73 -18.12
C TRP A 14 6.23 2.01 -17.43
N GLN A 15 4.93 2.33 -17.51
CA GLN A 15 4.36 3.51 -16.85
C GLN A 15 4.36 3.36 -15.33
N ILE A 16 4.05 2.15 -14.84
CA ILE A 16 4.08 1.84 -13.41
C ILE A 16 5.50 2.02 -12.87
N VAL A 17 6.52 1.50 -13.58
CA VAL A 17 7.92 1.72 -13.21
C VAL A 17 8.27 3.21 -13.16
N LEU A 18 7.84 3.99 -14.14
CA LEU A 18 8.13 5.43 -14.19
C LEU A 18 7.48 6.18 -13.02
N VAL A 19 6.23 5.85 -12.67
CA VAL A 19 5.55 6.40 -11.48
C VAL A 19 6.30 6.01 -10.19
N VAL A 20 6.68 4.74 -10.06
CA VAL A 20 7.44 4.26 -8.90
C VAL A 20 8.78 4.97 -8.77
N VAL A 21 9.49 5.22 -9.88
CA VAL A 21 10.75 5.97 -9.89
C VAL A 21 10.53 7.41 -9.42
N VAL A 22 9.50 8.11 -9.91
CA VAL A 22 9.19 9.47 -9.47
C VAL A 22 8.86 9.51 -7.98
N VAL A 23 8.03 8.58 -7.50
CA VAL A 23 7.72 8.45 -6.06
C VAL A 23 8.98 8.16 -5.24
N LEU A 24 9.86 7.28 -5.71
CA LEU A 24 11.14 6.98 -5.06
C LEU A 24 12.09 8.18 -5.02
N LEU A 25 12.08 9.05 -6.04
CA LEU A 25 12.88 10.28 -6.04
C LEU A 25 12.32 11.32 -5.06
N LEU A 26 11.00 11.46 -4.97
CA LEU A 26 10.35 12.42 -4.07
C LEU A 26 10.43 11.99 -2.60
N PHE A 27 10.13 10.71 -2.32
CA PHE A 27 10.09 10.18 -0.97
C PHE A 27 11.42 9.57 -0.53
N GLY A 28 12.27 9.14 -1.46
CA GLY A 28 13.50 8.40 -1.17
C GLY A 28 13.24 6.90 -0.99
N GLY A 29 14.14 6.06 -1.49
CA GLY A 29 14.00 4.59 -1.43
C GLY A 29 13.95 3.97 -0.04
N ARG A 30 14.29 4.73 1.02
CA ARG A 30 14.24 4.26 2.41
C ARG A 30 12.93 4.57 3.13
N LYS A 31 12.19 5.61 2.72
CA LYS A 31 10.95 6.02 3.40
C LYS A 31 9.76 5.13 3.06
N ILE A 32 9.67 4.63 1.83
CA ILE A 32 8.63 3.68 1.44
C ILE A 32 8.65 2.42 2.33
N PRO A 33 9.76 1.68 2.49
CA PRO A 33 9.79 0.50 3.34
C PRO A 33 9.63 0.81 4.83
N GLU A 34 10.10 1.98 5.29
CA GLU A 34 9.90 2.43 6.68
C GLU A 34 8.41 2.68 6.99
N LEU A 35 7.70 3.37 6.09
CA LEU A 35 6.25 3.59 6.19
C LEU A 35 5.48 2.27 6.11
N MET A 36 5.87 1.36 5.21
CA MET A 36 5.24 0.03 5.11
C MET A 36 5.45 -0.80 6.38
N ARG A 37 6.63 -0.73 7.02
CA ARG A 37 6.88 -1.40 8.30
C ARG A 37 6.02 -0.82 9.41
N GLY A 38 5.95 0.52 9.52
CA GLY A 38 5.09 1.18 10.50
C GLY A 38 3.61 0.84 10.33
N LEU A 39 3.10 0.94 9.10
CA LEU A 39 1.72 0.58 8.77
C LEU A 39 1.44 -0.90 9.02
N GLY A 40 2.38 -1.79 8.65
CA GLY A 40 2.27 -3.22 8.85
C GLY A 40 2.19 -3.61 10.33
N SER A 41 3.00 -2.98 11.18
CA SER A 41 2.93 -3.17 12.63
C SER A 41 1.59 -2.71 13.20
N GLY A 42 1.11 -1.52 12.82
CA GLY A 42 -0.19 -1.01 13.27
C GLY A 42 -1.37 -1.88 12.85
N ILE A 43 -1.38 -2.36 11.59
CA ILE A 43 -2.40 -3.31 11.10
C ILE A 43 -2.33 -4.63 11.88
N LYS A 44 -1.13 -5.11 12.22
CA LYS A 44 -0.94 -6.35 12.99
C LYS A 44 -1.48 -6.22 14.41
N GLU A 45 -1.18 -5.12 15.10
CA GLU A 45 -1.70 -4.82 16.44
C GLU A 45 -3.22 -4.67 16.42
N PHE A 46 -3.76 -3.92 15.46
CA PHE A 46 -5.20 -3.76 15.29
C PHE A 46 -5.91 -5.11 15.10
N LYS A 47 -5.37 -5.97 14.22
CA LYS A 47 -5.92 -7.31 13.99
C LYS A 47 -5.85 -8.21 15.23
N ASN A 48 -4.80 -8.08 16.04
CA ASN A 48 -4.66 -8.87 17.26
C ASN A 48 -5.69 -8.45 18.31
N ALA A 49 -5.82 -7.14 18.56
CA ALA A 49 -6.81 -6.59 19.48
C ALA A 49 -8.25 -6.99 19.07
N SER A 50 -8.63 -6.84 17.80
CA SER A 50 -9.96 -7.27 17.34
C SER A 50 -10.20 -8.77 17.46
N LYS A 51 -9.16 -9.62 17.38
CA LYS A 51 -9.30 -11.07 17.59
C LYS A 51 -9.49 -11.44 19.06
N GLU A 52 -8.86 -10.69 19.95
CA GLU A 52 -8.97 -10.89 21.39
C GLU A 52 -10.38 -10.50 21.87
N GLU A 53 -10.90 -9.36 21.43
CA GLU A 53 -12.30 -8.94 21.65
C GLU A 53 -13.30 -9.97 21.09
N ALA A 54 -13.05 -10.48 19.88
CA ALA A 54 -13.91 -11.50 19.27
C ALA A 54 -13.87 -12.85 20.01
N LYS A 55 -12.78 -13.17 20.73
CA LYS A 55 -12.68 -14.37 21.57
C LYS A 55 -13.40 -14.19 22.89
N GLU A 56 -13.21 -13.06 23.57
CA GLU A 56 -13.88 -12.76 24.84
C GLU A 56 -15.41 -12.72 24.70
N THR A 57 -15.91 -12.30 23.53
CA THR A 57 -17.34 -12.29 23.24
C THR A 57 -17.94 -13.70 23.09
N LYS A 58 -17.13 -14.70 22.70
CA LYS A 58 -17.59 -16.09 22.50
C LYS A 58 -17.51 -16.96 23.75
N GLU A 59 -16.79 -16.52 24.78
CA GLU A 59 -16.61 -17.29 26.03
C GLU A 59 -17.61 -16.89 27.13
N LYS A 60 -18.45 -15.88 26.86
CA LYS A 60 -19.50 -15.37 27.77
C LYS A 60 -20.94 -15.73 27.36
N GLU A 61 -21.14 -16.52 26.29
CA GLU A 61 -22.43 -17.14 25.95
C GLU A 61 -22.50 -18.61 26.37
#